data_AF-A0A081FY84-F1
#
_entry.id   AF-A0A081FY84-F1
#
_cell.length_a   1.000
_cell.length_b   1.000
_cell.length_c   1.000
_cell.angle_alpha   90.00
_cell.angle_beta   90.00
_cell.angle_gamma   90.00
#
_symmetry.space_group_name_H-M   'P 1'
#
loop_
_entity.id
_entity.type
_entity.pdbx_description
1 polymer ?
#
loop_
_entity_poly.entity_id
_entity_poly.type
_entity_poly.pdbx_seq_one_letter_code
_entity_poly.pdbx_strand_id
1 'polypeptide(L)'
;MGKVFLWMGVVLLAIYLVKSQYLSSKTWGPFRDGCLASGGATEEQCSCLSDYVHERFSDQEVQRIMDTRITDPVFAEKVNKTVVAGTLACRNP
;
A
#
# COMPACT_ATOMS: atom_id res chain seq x y z
N MET A 1 -15.39 6.40 -34.42
CA MET A 1 -14.85 5.21 -33.72
C MET A 1 -13.87 5.55 -32.60
N GLY A 2 -12.80 6.34 -32.81
CA GLY A 2 -11.80 6.64 -31.76
C GLY A 2 -12.29 7.42 -30.52
N LYS A 3 -13.31 8.28 -30.67
CA LYS A 3 -13.90 9.02 -29.54
C LYS A 3 -14.52 8.10 -28.47
N VAL A 4 -15.07 6.95 -28.85
CA VAL A 4 -15.71 6.01 -27.90
C VAL A 4 -14.65 5.31 -27.04
N PHE A 5 -13.52 4.93 -27.62
CA PHE A 5 -12.39 4.34 -26.88
C PHE A 5 -11.77 5.33 -25.88
N LEU A 6 -11.72 6.62 -26.22
CA LEU A 6 -11.23 7.67 -25.32
C LEU A 6 -12.14 7.81 -24.09
N TRP A 7 -13.46 7.83 -24.28
CA TRP A 7 -14.42 7.86 -23.18
C TRP A 7 -14.38 6.60 -22.31
N MET A 8 -14.25 5.41 -22.91
CA MET A 8 -14.08 4.17 -22.16
C MET A 8 -12.81 4.16 -21.31
N GLY A 9 -11.70 4.68 -21.84
CA GLY A 9 -10.45 4.83 -21.09
C GLY A 9 -10.61 5.76 -19.87
N VAL A 10 -11.29 6.89 -20.03
CA VAL A 10 -11.56 7.84 -18.92
C VAL A 10 -12.43 7.20 -17.85
N VAL A 11 -13.48 6.47 -18.23
CA VAL A 11 -14.37 5.80 -17.27
C VAL A 11 -13.64 4.70 -16.50
N LEU A 12 -12.83 3.88 -17.17
CA LEU A 12 -12.01 2.85 -16.52
C LEU A 12 -10.97 3.45 -15.57
N LEU A 13 -10.33 4.56 -15.95
CA LEU A 13 -9.35 5.24 -15.11
C LEU A 13 -10.01 5.87 -13.88
N ALA A 14 -11.21 6.44 -14.01
CA ALA A 14 -11.98 6.94 -12.88
C ALA A 14 -12.38 5.82 -11.90
N ILE A 15 -12.86 4.68 -12.41
CA ILE A 15 -13.17 3.50 -11.58
C ILE A 15 -11.92 2.99 -10.88
N TYR A 16 -10.78 2.96 -11.58
CA TYR A 16 -9.50 2.54 -11.01
C TYR A 16 -9.07 3.43 -9.85
N LEU A 17 -9.15 4.76 -10.00
CA LEU A 17 -8.82 5.72 -8.94
C LEU A 17 -9.76 5.62 -7.74
N VAL A 18 -11.06 5.43 -7.96
CA VAL A 18 -12.02 5.24 -6.86
C VAL A 18 -11.73 3.93 -6.12
N LYS A 19 -11.43 2.85 -6.84
CA LYS A 19 -11.06 1.57 -6.22
C LYS A 19 -9.75 1.66 -5.43
N SER A 20 -8.75 2.39 -5.94
CA SER A 20 -7.47 2.56 -5.26
C SER A 20 -7.68 3.30 -3.94
N GLN A 21 -8.32 4.47 -3.97
CA GLN A 21 -8.65 5.25 -2.76
C GLN A 21 -9.47 4.43 -1.74
N TYR A 22 -10.43 3.63 -2.21
CA TYR A 22 -11.24 2.77 -1.35
C TYR A 22 -10.43 1.62 -0.71
N LEU A 23 -9.54 0.99 -1.48
CA LEU A 23 -8.64 -0.05 -0.98
C LEU A 23 -7.60 0.52 -0.02
N SER A 24 -7.11 1.74 -0.24
CA SER A 24 -6.21 2.47 0.67
C SER A 24 -6.80 2.59 2.06
N SER A 25 -8.04 3.11 2.13
CA SER A 25 -8.76 3.22 3.41
C SER A 25 -9.06 1.88 4.07
N LYS A 26 -9.16 0.79 3.30
CA LYS A 26 -9.44 -0.57 3.81
C LYS A 26 -8.19 -1.36 4.20
N THR A 27 -7.03 -1.07 3.61
CA THR A 27 -5.77 -1.78 3.84
C THR A 27 -4.88 -1.09 4.89
N TRP A 28 -5.06 0.21 5.11
CA TRP A 28 -4.35 0.97 6.14
C TRP A 28 -4.57 0.44 7.56
N GLY A 29 -5.83 0.23 7.96
CA GLY A 29 -6.19 -0.30 9.28
C GLY A 29 -5.54 -1.67 9.58
N PRO A 30 -5.78 -2.71 8.77
CA PRO A 30 -5.21 -4.03 9.04
C PRO A 30 -3.69 -4.07 8.89
N PHE A 31 -3.07 -3.19 8.11
CA PHE A 31 -1.61 -3.06 8.04
C PHE A 31 -1.04 -2.50 9.35
N ARG A 32 -1.64 -1.41 9.87
CA ARG A 32 -1.30 -0.84 11.18
C ARG A 32 -1.50 -1.87 12.30
N ASP A 33 -2.63 -2.56 12.31
CA ASP A 33 -2.95 -3.56 13.33
C ASP A 33 -1.99 -4.76 13.26
N GLY A 34 -1.55 -5.16 12.05
CA GLY A 34 -0.50 -6.16 11.85
C GLY A 34 0.87 -5.71 12.38
N CYS A 35 1.23 -4.44 12.17
CA CYS A 35 2.44 -3.86 12.74
C CYS A 35 2.40 -3.84 14.28
N LEU A 36 1.26 -3.44 14.87
CA LEU A 36 1.03 -3.47 16.32
C LEU A 36 1.09 -4.90 16.87
N ALA A 37 0.49 -5.87 16.17
CA ALA A 37 0.50 -7.28 16.56
C ALA A 37 1.89 -7.92 16.53
N SER A 38 2.82 -7.37 15.74
CA SER A 38 4.22 -7.82 15.71
C SER A 38 5.01 -7.44 16.98
N GLY A 39 4.43 -6.65 17.89
CA GLY A 39 4.98 -6.36 19.22
C GLY A 39 6.29 -5.57 19.26
N GLY A 40 6.75 -5.06 18.11
CA GLY A 40 8.06 -4.40 17.97
C GLY A 40 8.01 -2.87 17.82
N ALA A 41 6.83 -2.27 17.75
CA ALA A 41 6.65 -0.83 17.45
C ALA A 41 5.49 -0.21 18.23
N THR A 42 5.56 1.11 18.46
CA THR A 42 4.46 1.87 19.09
C THR A 42 3.37 2.21 18.07
N GLU A 43 2.17 2.59 18.53
CA GLU A 43 1.04 2.97 17.64
C GLU A 43 1.42 4.09 16.66
N GLU A 44 2.15 5.10 17.13
CA GLU A 44 2.69 6.20 16.33
C GLU A 44 3.63 5.69 15.22
N GLN A 45 4.51 4.74 15.54
CA GLN A 45 5.45 4.16 14.57
C GLN A 45 4.73 3.33 13.51
N CYS A 46 3.71 2.57 13.92
CA CYS A 46 2.90 1.78 13.00
C CYS A 46 1.99 2.66 12.11
N SER A 47 1.48 3.77 12.64
CA SER A 47 0.75 4.77 11.84
C SER A 47 1.66 5.41 10.79
N CYS A 48 2.84 5.89 11.21
CA CYS A 48 3.83 6.47 10.30
C CYS A 48 4.28 5.48 9.22
N LEU A 49 4.51 4.21 9.58
CA LEU A 49 4.88 3.18 8.63
C LEU A 49 3.75 2.88 7.65
N SER A 50 2.51 2.82 8.13
CA SER A 50 1.33 2.59 7.28
C SER A 50 1.18 3.72 6.25
N ASP A 51 1.33 4.97 6.66
CA ASP A 51 1.31 6.12 5.75
C ASP A 51 2.48 6.06 4.74
N TYR A 52 3.69 5.77 5.23
CA TYR A 52 4.89 5.67 4.39
C TYR A 52 4.76 4.62 3.28
N VAL A 53 4.13 3.48 3.60
CA VAL A 53 3.87 2.39 2.67
C VAL A 53 2.77 2.75 1.68
N HIS A 54 1.65 3.32 2.13
CA HIS A 54 0.54 3.71 1.24
C HIS A 54 0.89 4.89 0.32
N GLU A 55 1.86 5.73 0.69
CA GLU A 55 2.38 6.78 -0.19
C GLU A 55 3.27 6.21 -1.33
N ARG A 56 3.90 5.05 -1.12
CA ARG A 56 4.89 4.45 -2.04
C ARG A 56 4.40 3.24 -2.81
N PHE A 57 3.38 2.56 -2.30
CA PHE A 57 2.79 1.38 -2.90
C PHE A 57 1.34 1.66 -3.28
N SER A 58 0.95 1.16 -4.45
CA SER A 58 -0.46 1.11 -4.80
C SER A 58 -1.21 0.15 -3.87
N ASP A 59 -2.50 0.36 -3.70
CA ASP A 59 -3.32 -0.44 -2.78
C ASP A 59 -3.37 -1.92 -3.17
N GLN A 60 -3.22 -2.23 -4.46
CA GLN A 60 -3.06 -3.60 -4.95
C GLN A 60 -1.71 -4.21 -4.57
N GLU A 61 -0.65 -3.42 -4.49
CA GLU A 61 0.65 -3.87 -3.97
C GLU A 61 0.55 -4.13 -2.47
N VAL A 62 -0.07 -3.22 -1.70
CA VAL A 62 -0.30 -3.40 -0.25
C VAL A 62 -1.15 -4.64 0.01
N GLN A 63 -2.25 -4.81 -0.74
CA GLN A 63 -3.09 -6.00 -0.63
C GLN A 63 -2.33 -7.28 -0.98
N ARG A 64 -1.45 -7.26 -1.99
CA ARG A 64 -0.58 -8.42 -2.31
C ARG A 64 0.42 -8.73 -1.22
N ILE A 65 0.97 -7.71 -0.55
CA ILE A 65 1.86 -7.88 0.60
C ILE A 65 1.09 -8.52 1.76
N MET A 66 -0.12 -8.05 2.03
CA MET A 66 -0.99 -8.60 3.07
C MET A 66 -1.43 -10.05 2.79
N ASP A 67 -1.82 -10.34 1.55
CA ASP A 67 -2.22 -11.70 1.13
C ASP A 67 -1.01 -12.66 1.03
N THR A 68 0.20 -12.23 1.39
CA THR A 68 1.46 -12.98 1.22
C THR A 68 1.68 -13.44 -0.23
N ARG A 69 1.01 -12.79 -1.20
CA ARG A 69 1.09 -13.06 -2.63
C ARG A 69 2.23 -12.26 -3.25
N ILE A 70 3.42 -12.50 -2.72
CA ILE A 70 4.67 -11.94 -3.22
C ILE A 70 5.27 -12.98 -4.17
N THR A 71 4.69 -13.08 -5.38
CA THR A 71 5.14 -14.03 -6.42
C THR A 71 6.38 -13.57 -7.16
N ASP A 72 6.74 -12.29 -7.06
CA ASP A 72 7.87 -11.69 -7.76
C ASP A 72 9.02 -11.38 -6.77
N PRO A 73 10.24 -11.91 -6.98
CA PRO A 73 11.35 -11.70 -6.06
C PRO A 73 11.87 -10.25 -6.05
N VAL A 74 11.74 -9.51 -7.16
CA VAL A 74 12.11 -8.09 -7.23
C VAL A 74 11.10 -7.25 -6.44
N PHE A 75 9.82 -7.61 -6.52
CA PHE A 75 8.78 -7.01 -5.69
C PHE A 75 9.01 -7.30 -4.20
N ALA A 76 9.37 -8.54 -3.84
CA ALA A 76 9.71 -8.91 -2.46
C ALA A 76 10.85 -8.05 -1.90
N GLU A 77 11.91 -7.89 -2.68
CA GLU A 77 13.07 -7.08 -2.28
C GLU A 77 12.71 -5.59 -2.16
N LYS A 78 11.91 -5.07 -3.08
CA LYS A 78 11.39 -3.69 -3.02
C LYS A 78 10.56 -3.47 -1.76
N VAL A 79 9.65 -4.39 -1.44
CA VAL A 79 8.82 -4.34 -0.23
C VAL A 79 9.69 -4.34 1.01
N ASN A 80 10.63 -5.28 1.11
CA ASN A 80 11.53 -5.35 2.26
C ASN A 80 12.36 -4.07 2.41
N LYS A 81 12.94 -3.56 1.32
CA LYS A 81 13.69 -2.29 1.32
C LYS A 81 12.84 -1.11 1.78
N THR A 82 11.60 -0.99 1.30
CA THR A 82 10.70 0.10 1.69
C THR A 82 10.22 -0.02 3.13
N VAL A 83 9.93 -1.24 3.61
CA VAL A 83 9.54 -1.48 5.00
C VAL A 83 10.71 -1.20 5.94
N VAL A 84 11.93 -1.61 5.59
CA VAL A 84 13.14 -1.28 6.36
C VAL A 84 13.42 0.22 6.34
N ALA A 85 13.32 0.88 5.18
CA ALA A 85 13.48 2.33 5.09
C ALA A 85 12.40 3.09 5.88
N GLY A 86 11.14 2.62 5.82
CA GLY A 86 10.02 3.20 6.55
C GLY A 86 10.15 3.00 8.06
N THR A 87 10.55 1.82 8.52
CA THR A 87 10.80 1.57 9.95
C THR A 87 11.97 2.38 10.49
N LEU A 88 13.01 2.63 9.68
CA LEU A 88 14.09 3.54 10.03
C LEU A 88 13.64 5.01 10.04
N ALA A 89 12.84 5.43 9.06
CA ALA A 89 12.30 6.78 8.98
C ALA A 89 11.34 7.08 10.13
N CYS A 90 10.51 6.11 10.51
CA CYS A 90 9.54 6.21 11.58
C CYS A 90 10.09 5.77 12.95
N ARG A 91 11.40 5.52 13.10
CA ARG A 91 12.01 5.07 14.36
C ARG A 91 11.96 6.15 15.45
N ASN A 92 12.08 7.41 15.04
CA ASN A 92 11.86 8.61 15.84
C ASN A 92 10.81 9.46 15.12
N PRO A 93 9.50 9.14 15.27
CA PRO A 93 8.44 9.97 14.73
C PRO A 93 8.37 11.33 15.44
#